data_AF-A0A534PHG6-F1
#
_entry.id   AF-A0A534PHG6-F1
#
_cell.length_a   1.000
_cell.length_b   1.000
_cell.length_c   1.000
_cell.angle_alpha   90.00
_cell.angle_beta   90.00
_cell.angle_gamma   90.00
#
_symmetry.space_group_name_H-M   'P 1'
#
loop_
_entity.id
_entity.type
_entity.pdbx_description
1 polymer ?
#
loop_
_entity_poly.entity_id
_entity_poly.type
_entity_poly.pdbx_seq_one_letter_code
_entity_poly.pdbx_strand_id
1 'polypeptide(L)'
;MIALLLATAAQLFWSRDLGGLQRLIAEQSAEADGLFGDLLRLVDCEALSPSDDPLRRLVRIEALRRARPANNLWRDILHPGFFRRQVTNPTGSLVWRNDGEPWPGETLVVAPPLSQCAKEPLPKGDEVALLAGLRLDDAAARARVAYQLALLLVRKRAPALDAARSIDPAPLRAELQPWARLLRLEAGADPREGYFALVDQWSGAPDEVVMRAAALAAERHQFDQVARLTERAAAPKTPAQRHLISLRAAALAALGRNEEALAVLEKAPERELSLRLLSRRPFDKRSRALLAAFPGMPASDLAERALAAGNVRTARAAAEELLEGPAHKLARGLALQAEIAFAQGEPAAFDDAIARLFPAERKPFSHAAEREDRDRSAIELLELLAARQAARPDRAWQRLLEARAAHVAAEVHVRHKPEAERVLVALRELRGKPGTALALGAIAVEPQAPLPPEPQVAFDFPEPYSLLAIPAPDGSLHDWFPNEERLAGGGLP
;
A
#
# COMPACT_ATOMS: atom_id res chain seq x y z
N MET A 1 -7.10 -2.36 56.87
CA MET A 1 -7.88 -3.57 56.50
C MET A 1 -8.07 -3.62 54.99
N ILE A 2 -8.70 -2.62 54.37
CA ILE A 2 -8.94 -2.51 52.91
C ILE A 2 -7.69 -2.76 52.03
N ALA A 3 -6.56 -2.10 52.33
CA ALA A 3 -5.33 -2.28 51.54
C ALA A 3 -4.75 -3.71 51.61
N LEU A 4 -4.92 -4.38 52.76
CA LEU A 4 -4.46 -5.76 52.94
C LEU A 4 -5.33 -6.74 52.13
N LEU A 5 -6.64 -6.51 52.08
CA LEU A 5 -7.59 -7.35 51.34
C LEU A 5 -7.40 -7.25 49.83
N LEU A 6 -7.19 -6.04 49.31
CA LEU A 6 -6.86 -5.83 47.90
C LEU A 6 -5.52 -6.49 47.52
N ALA A 7 -4.52 -6.42 48.40
CA ALA A 7 -3.24 -7.10 48.19
C ALA A 7 -3.39 -8.63 48.16
N THR A 8 -4.22 -9.21 49.04
CA THR A 8 -4.51 -10.65 49.03
C THR A 8 -5.28 -11.08 47.78
N ALA A 9 -6.29 -10.32 47.36
CA ALA A 9 -7.03 -10.59 46.13
C ALA A 9 -6.11 -10.51 44.89
N ALA A 10 -5.25 -9.48 44.84
CA ALA A 10 -4.22 -9.36 43.81
C ALA A 10 -3.29 -10.59 43.81
N GLN A 11 -2.78 -11.00 44.98
CA GLN A 11 -1.88 -12.15 45.07
C GLN A 11 -2.51 -13.45 44.57
N LEU A 12 -3.78 -13.69 44.90
CA LEU A 12 -4.52 -14.86 44.41
C LEU A 12 -4.71 -14.81 42.88
N PHE A 13 -5.10 -13.64 42.35
CA PHE A 13 -5.22 -13.46 40.91
C PHE A 13 -3.90 -13.67 40.17
N TRP A 14 -2.81 -13.03 40.63
CA TRP A 14 -1.48 -13.14 40.02
C TRP A 14 -0.86 -14.54 40.18
N SER A 15 -1.26 -15.31 41.19
CA SER A 15 -0.91 -16.73 41.33
C SER A 15 -1.86 -17.67 40.57
N ARG A 16 -2.76 -17.11 39.76
CA ARG A 16 -3.75 -17.80 38.92
C ARG A 16 -4.72 -18.68 39.72
N ASP A 17 -4.92 -18.39 41.00
CA ASP A 17 -5.80 -19.14 41.89
C ASP A 17 -7.19 -18.49 41.96
N LEU A 18 -8.04 -18.83 40.97
CA LEU A 18 -9.43 -18.35 40.94
C LEU A 18 -10.27 -19.01 42.04
N GLY A 19 -9.93 -20.23 42.47
CA GLY A 19 -10.63 -20.89 43.56
C GLY A 19 -10.43 -20.16 44.89
N GLY A 20 -9.18 -19.81 45.20
CA GLY A 20 -8.85 -18.95 46.33
C GLY A 20 -9.51 -17.57 46.23
N LEU A 21 -9.50 -16.96 45.04
CA LEU A 21 -10.12 -15.65 44.82
C LEU A 21 -11.64 -15.66 45.03
N GLN A 22 -12.35 -16.66 44.47
CA GLN A 22 -13.80 -16.84 44.65
C GLN A 22 -14.14 -16.99 46.14
N ARG A 23 -13.33 -17.75 46.89
CA ARG A 23 -13.52 -17.94 48.33
C ARG A 23 -13.34 -16.63 49.10
N LEU A 24 -12.27 -15.89 48.81
CA LEU A 24 -12.01 -14.60 49.45
C LEU A 24 -13.18 -13.61 49.23
N ILE A 25 -13.70 -13.53 48.00
CA ILE A 25 -14.83 -12.65 47.67
C ILE A 25 -16.10 -13.09 48.40
N ALA A 26 -16.38 -14.40 48.47
CA ALA A 26 -17.56 -14.92 49.14
C ALA A 26 -17.55 -14.68 50.66
N GLU A 27 -16.38 -14.66 51.30
CA GLU A 27 -16.23 -14.45 52.75
C GLU A 27 -16.33 -12.97 53.18
N GLN A 28 -16.04 -12.00 52.30
CA GLN A 28 -15.82 -10.59 52.70
C GLN A 28 -16.55 -9.56 51.79
N SER A 29 -17.69 -9.99 51.25
CA SER A 29 -18.40 -9.60 50.00
C SER A 29 -18.44 -8.15 49.48
N ALA A 30 -18.24 -7.07 50.23
CA ALA A 30 -18.40 -5.71 49.68
C ALA A 30 -17.10 -5.07 49.17
N GLU A 31 -15.97 -5.37 49.82
CA GLU A 31 -14.69 -4.66 49.55
C GLU A 31 -13.83 -5.38 48.50
N ALA A 32 -13.98 -6.70 48.37
CA ALA A 32 -13.26 -7.54 47.40
C ALA A 32 -14.00 -7.76 46.06
N ASP A 33 -15.34 -7.58 46.01
CA ASP A 33 -16.20 -7.79 44.82
C ASP A 33 -16.09 -6.66 43.76
N GLY A 34 -15.12 -5.76 43.90
CA GLY A 34 -14.87 -4.67 42.95
C GLY A 34 -14.25 -5.15 41.64
N LEU A 35 -13.04 -4.65 41.32
CA LEU A 35 -12.33 -5.03 40.09
C LEU A 35 -12.08 -6.55 39.99
N PHE A 36 -11.68 -7.20 41.09
CA PHE A 36 -11.37 -8.63 41.08
C PHE A 36 -12.62 -9.51 40.93
N GLY A 37 -13.78 -9.09 41.43
CA GLY A 37 -15.06 -9.71 41.13
C GLY A 37 -15.42 -9.60 39.64
N ASP A 38 -15.25 -8.42 39.04
CA ASP A 38 -15.44 -8.23 37.59
C ASP A 38 -14.44 -9.10 36.77
N LEU A 39 -13.17 -9.24 37.21
CA LEU A 39 -12.19 -10.11 36.56
C LEU A 39 -12.57 -11.59 36.64
N LEU A 40 -13.08 -12.06 37.78
CA LEU A 40 -13.57 -13.42 37.95
C LEU A 40 -14.76 -13.70 37.02
N ARG A 41 -15.73 -12.78 36.98
CA ARG A 41 -16.87 -12.83 36.05
C ARG A 41 -16.43 -12.81 34.59
N LEU A 42 -15.43 -11.99 34.22
CA LEU A 42 -14.86 -11.97 32.87
C LEU A 42 -14.31 -13.34 32.47
N VAL A 43 -13.51 -13.97 33.32
CA VAL A 43 -12.87 -15.27 33.07
C VAL A 43 -13.88 -16.41 33.00
N ASP A 44 -15.00 -16.27 33.70
CA ASP A 44 -16.11 -17.23 33.67
C ASP A 44 -17.17 -16.93 32.60
N CYS A 45 -17.01 -15.81 31.87
CA CYS A 45 -17.95 -15.28 30.89
C CYS A 45 -19.34 -14.93 31.46
N GLU A 46 -19.40 -14.58 32.75
CA GLU A 46 -20.62 -14.10 33.39
C GLU A 46 -20.93 -12.65 33.01
N ALA A 47 -22.18 -12.24 33.23
CA ALA A 47 -22.63 -10.89 32.92
C ALA A 47 -21.94 -9.85 33.84
N LEU A 48 -21.38 -8.81 33.21
CA LEU A 48 -20.77 -7.68 33.90
C LEU A 48 -21.77 -6.52 34.01
N SER A 49 -22.11 -6.09 35.23
CA SER A 49 -22.95 -4.90 35.48
C SER A 49 -22.27 -3.63 34.94
N PRO A 50 -22.94 -2.52 34.60
CA PRO A 50 -22.26 -1.26 34.25
C PRO A 50 -21.39 -0.68 35.38
N SER A 51 -20.35 0.09 35.05
CA SER A 51 -19.50 0.79 36.04
C SER A 51 -18.80 1.99 35.41
N ASP A 52 -18.73 3.09 36.16
CA ASP A 52 -17.96 4.30 35.80
C ASP A 52 -16.48 4.23 36.23
N ASP A 53 -16.13 3.28 37.11
CA ASP A 53 -14.73 3.02 37.47
C ASP A 53 -13.89 2.67 36.22
N PRO A 54 -12.76 3.36 35.97
CA PRO A 54 -11.98 3.17 34.75
C PRO A 54 -11.42 1.76 34.57
N LEU A 55 -10.94 1.12 35.64
CA LEU A 55 -10.34 -0.21 35.57
C LEU A 55 -11.39 -1.27 35.30
N ARG A 56 -12.53 -1.16 35.96
CA ARG A 56 -13.70 -2.00 35.71
C ARG A 56 -14.22 -1.80 34.29
N ARG A 57 -14.27 -0.57 33.76
CA ARG A 57 -14.68 -0.31 32.37
C ARG A 57 -13.77 -1.02 31.36
N LEU A 58 -12.47 -1.13 31.63
CA LEU A 58 -11.54 -1.95 30.81
C LEU A 58 -11.92 -3.43 30.77
N VAL A 59 -12.39 -4.02 31.88
CA VAL A 59 -12.88 -5.41 31.93
C VAL A 59 -14.04 -5.62 30.94
N ARG A 60 -14.96 -4.65 30.85
CA ARG A 60 -16.10 -4.70 29.92
C ARG A 60 -15.66 -4.56 28.47
N ILE A 61 -14.67 -3.70 28.21
CA ILE A 61 -14.06 -3.60 26.88
C ILE A 61 -13.44 -4.93 26.49
N GLU A 62 -12.68 -5.57 27.39
CA GLU A 62 -12.11 -6.89 27.14
C GLU A 62 -13.17 -7.95 26.90
N ALA A 63 -14.31 -7.90 27.60
CA ALA A 63 -15.46 -8.76 27.31
C ALA A 63 -15.86 -8.68 25.83
N LEU A 64 -16.02 -7.48 25.27
CA LEU A 64 -16.35 -7.27 23.86
C LEU A 64 -15.31 -7.86 22.89
N ARG A 65 -14.04 -7.91 23.31
CA ARG A 65 -12.93 -8.42 22.49
C ARG A 65 -12.88 -9.94 22.41
N ARG A 66 -13.75 -10.68 23.12
CA ARG A 66 -13.89 -12.14 23.06
C ARG A 66 -14.13 -12.68 21.64
N ALA A 67 -14.76 -11.87 20.78
CA ALA A 67 -15.03 -12.24 19.39
C ALA A 67 -13.75 -12.41 18.54
N ARG A 68 -12.57 -11.99 19.02
CA ARG A 68 -11.30 -11.99 18.28
C ARG A 68 -10.16 -12.65 19.09
N PRO A 69 -10.26 -13.94 19.45
CA PRO A 69 -9.42 -14.55 20.49
C PRO A 69 -7.96 -14.83 20.08
N ALA A 70 -7.64 -14.90 18.78
CA ALA A 70 -6.34 -15.36 18.30
C ALA A 70 -5.16 -14.50 18.75
N ASN A 71 -5.39 -13.20 19.02
CA ASN A 71 -4.33 -12.19 19.20
C ASN A 71 -4.51 -11.35 20.47
N ASN A 72 -5.29 -11.80 21.45
CA ASN A 72 -5.53 -11.09 22.70
C ASN A 72 -5.59 -12.02 23.93
N LEU A 73 -5.88 -11.46 25.11
CA LEU A 73 -5.92 -12.17 26.39
C LEU A 73 -6.91 -13.34 26.42
N TRP A 74 -7.90 -13.38 25.53
CA TRP A 74 -8.86 -14.49 25.49
C TRP A 74 -8.23 -15.82 25.12
N ARG A 75 -7.09 -15.79 24.43
CA ARG A 75 -6.29 -17.00 24.23
C ARG A 75 -5.87 -17.64 25.55
N ASP A 76 -5.49 -16.83 26.53
CA ASP A 76 -5.07 -17.30 27.85
C ASP A 76 -6.29 -17.72 28.69
N ILE A 77 -7.35 -16.91 28.71
CA ILE A 77 -8.60 -17.21 29.45
C ILE A 77 -9.22 -18.54 29.00
N LEU A 78 -9.25 -18.80 27.69
CA LEU A 78 -9.87 -20.00 27.12
C LEU A 78 -8.97 -21.24 27.25
N HIS A 79 -7.71 -21.10 27.67
CA HIS A 79 -6.81 -22.23 27.83
C HIS A 79 -7.11 -22.98 29.15
N PRO A 80 -7.47 -24.27 29.12
CA PRO A 80 -7.98 -25.00 30.30
C PRO A 80 -7.02 -25.03 31.51
N GLY A 81 -5.71 -24.99 31.26
CA GLY A 81 -4.68 -25.01 32.30
C GLY A 81 -4.16 -23.65 32.74
N PHE A 82 -4.70 -22.54 32.23
CA PHE A 82 -4.16 -21.22 32.58
C PHE A 82 -4.53 -20.79 34.00
N PHE A 83 -5.75 -21.07 34.46
CA PHE A 83 -6.23 -20.76 35.81
C PHE A 83 -6.50 -22.01 36.65
N ARG A 84 -6.08 -21.99 37.92
CA ARG A 84 -6.47 -22.98 38.92
C ARG A 84 -7.85 -22.62 39.47
N ARG A 85 -8.81 -23.52 39.27
CA ARG A 85 -10.23 -23.32 39.62
C ARG A 85 -10.68 -24.13 40.84
N GLN A 86 -9.82 -24.98 41.38
CA GLN A 86 -10.16 -25.79 42.55
C GLN A 86 -10.26 -24.92 43.80
N VAL A 87 -11.34 -25.06 44.56
CA VAL A 87 -11.54 -24.37 45.84
C VAL A 87 -11.21 -25.31 47.00
N THR A 88 -10.41 -24.85 47.95
CA THR A 88 -10.18 -25.55 49.22
C THR A 88 -11.27 -25.15 50.22
N ASN A 89 -12.18 -26.07 50.54
CA ASN A 89 -13.19 -25.89 51.58
C ASN A 89 -12.76 -26.60 52.88
N PRO A 90 -12.99 -26.01 54.09
CA PRO A 90 -12.73 -26.67 55.36
C PRO A 90 -13.53 -27.97 55.50
N THR A 91 -12.92 -29.00 56.09
CA THR A 91 -13.56 -30.29 56.39
C THR A 91 -13.92 -30.38 57.87
N GLY A 92 -15.17 -30.74 58.20
CA GLY A 92 -15.58 -31.10 59.57
C GLY A 92 -16.45 -30.11 60.37
N SER A 93 -17.05 -29.11 59.74
CA SER A 93 -17.88 -28.06 60.36
C SER A 93 -19.34 -28.05 59.86
N LEU A 94 -20.28 -27.46 60.62
CA LEU A 94 -21.65 -27.19 60.17
C LEU A 94 -21.61 -26.29 58.92
N VAL A 95 -22.43 -26.58 57.91
CA VAL A 95 -22.41 -25.88 56.62
C VAL A 95 -23.42 -24.73 56.66
N TRP A 96 -22.96 -23.50 56.46
CA TRP A 96 -23.85 -22.36 56.28
C TRP A 96 -24.54 -22.46 54.91
N ARG A 97 -25.87 -22.60 54.91
CA ARG A 97 -26.68 -22.75 53.68
C ARG A 97 -27.44 -21.48 53.25
N ASN A 98 -27.13 -20.34 53.89
CA ASN A 98 -27.40 -18.98 53.42
C ASN A 98 -28.90 -18.58 53.33
N ASP A 99 -29.47 -18.12 54.45
CA ASP A 99 -30.68 -17.27 54.52
C ASP A 99 -30.54 -16.13 55.57
N GLY A 100 -29.34 -15.82 56.10
CA GLY A 100 -29.15 -14.81 57.16
C GLY A 100 -27.70 -14.63 57.66
N GLU A 101 -27.47 -13.90 58.76
CA GLU A 101 -26.13 -13.69 59.34
C GLU A 101 -25.42 -15.03 59.67
N PRO A 102 -24.10 -15.13 59.43
CA PRO A 102 -23.33 -16.35 59.71
C PRO A 102 -23.26 -16.62 61.22
N TRP A 103 -23.59 -17.85 61.64
CA TRP A 103 -23.51 -18.24 63.04
C TRP A 103 -22.08 -18.67 63.42
N PRO A 104 -21.63 -18.43 64.67
CA PRO A 104 -20.33 -18.90 65.13
C PRO A 104 -20.21 -20.43 64.99
N GLY A 105 -19.23 -20.89 64.20
CA GLY A 105 -18.95 -22.32 63.97
C GLY A 105 -19.50 -22.90 62.66
N GLU A 106 -20.21 -22.11 61.85
CA GLU A 106 -20.60 -22.51 60.51
C GLU A 106 -19.53 -22.13 59.48
N THR A 107 -19.31 -23.02 58.50
CA THR A 107 -18.37 -22.81 57.42
C THR A 107 -19.12 -22.50 56.12
N LEU A 108 -18.69 -21.44 55.46
CA LEU A 108 -19.07 -21.11 54.10
C LEU A 108 -18.47 -22.13 53.13
N VAL A 109 -19.33 -22.88 52.46
CA VAL A 109 -18.95 -23.77 51.36
C VAL A 109 -19.07 -23.02 50.05
N VAL A 110 -17.96 -22.88 49.34
CA VAL A 110 -17.88 -22.15 48.07
C VAL A 110 -17.70 -23.14 46.93
N ALA A 111 -18.54 -23.02 45.89
CA ALA A 111 -18.42 -23.83 44.69
C ALA A 111 -17.21 -23.38 43.85
N PRO A 112 -16.54 -24.30 43.12
CA PRO A 112 -15.45 -23.92 42.23
C PRO A 112 -15.96 -23.02 41.08
N PRO A 113 -15.22 -21.98 40.68
CA PRO A 113 -15.56 -21.17 39.51
C PRO A 113 -15.57 -22.02 38.25
N LEU A 114 -16.64 -21.93 37.46
CA LEU A 114 -16.84 -22.72 36.24
C LEU A 114 -16.89 -21.79 35.02
N SER A 115 -16.05 -22.06 34.03
CA SER A 115 -16.08 -21.31 32.78
C SER A 115 -17.38 -21.61 32.01
N GLN A 116 -18.19 -20.58 31.78
CA GLN A 116 -19.42 -20.66 31.00
C GLN A 116 -19.20 -20.22 29.54
N CYS A 117 -17.96 -19.87 29.17
CA CYS A 117 -17.63 -19.25 27.89
C CYS A 117 -18.05 -20.03 26.65
N ALA A 118 -18.14 -21.36 26.73
CA ALA A 118 -18.61 -22.20 25.63
C ALA A 118 -20.13 -22.13 25.41
N LYS A 119 -20.89 -21.76 26.44
CA LYS A 119 -22.36 -21.71 26.44
C LYS A 119 -22.90 -20.29 26.27
N GLU A 120 -22.18 -19.32 26.81
CA GLU A 120 -22.59 -17.92 26.80
C GLU A 120 -22.46 -17.30 25.39
N PRO A 121 -23.41 -16.48 24.93
CA PRO A 121 -23.29 -15.77 23.66
C PRO A 121 -22.15 -14.74 23.69
N LEU A 122 -21.67 -14.35 22.50
CA LEU A 122 -20.69 -13.27 22.39
C LEU A 122 -21.31 -11.94 22.87
N PRO A 123 -20.62 -11.18 23.73
CA PRO A 123 -21.13 -9.91 24.23
C PRO A 123 -21.23 -8.87 23.10
N LYS A 124 -22.26 -8.03 23.18
CA LYS A 124 -22.54 -6.95 22.21
C LYS A 124 -22.35 -5.60 22.88
N GLY A 125 -21.79 -4.63 22.17
CA GLY A 125 -21.58 -3.27 22.66
C GLY A 125 -20.71 -2.45 21.72
N ASP A 126 -20.67 -1.13 21.94
CA ASP A 126 -19.78 -0.24 21.19
C ASP A 126 -18.46 -0.01 21.94
N GLU A 127 -17.43 -0.71 21.49
CA GLU A 127 -16.08 -0.62 22.04
C GLU A 127 -15.52 0.82 21.97
N VAL A 128 -15.85 1.57 20.91
CA VAL A 128 -15.38 2.96 20.75
C VAL A 128 -16.02 3.86 21.80
N ALA A 129 -17.32 3.71 22.06
CA ALA A 129 -18.00 4.46 23.11
C ALA A 129 -17.45 4.14 24.51
N LEU A 130 -17.03 2.89 24.76
CA LEU A 130 -16.40 2.51 26.02
C LEU A 130 -14.95 2.98 26.14
N LEU A 131 -14.21 3.15 25.06
CA LEU A 131 -12.85 3.69 25.10
C LEU A 131 -12.83 5.23 25.15
N ALA A 132 -13.84 5.87 24.53
CA ALA A 132 -13.93 7.32 24.47
C ALA A 132 -14.05 7.93 25.88
N GLY A 133 -13.21 8.94 26.13
CA GLY A 133 -13.20 9.69 27.39
C GLY A 133 -12.66 8.92 28.60
N LEU A 134 -12.15 7.71 28.42
CA LEU A 134 -11.55 6.93 29.51
C LEU A 134 -10.28 7.62 30.02
N ARG A 135 -10.21 7.84 31.34
CA ARG A 135 -9.05 8.44 32.01
C ARG A 135 -8.42 7.40 32.94
N LEU A 136 -7.11 7.17 32.76
CA LEU A 136 -6.34 6.21 33.53
C LEU A 136 -5.08 6.91 34.04
N ASP A 137 -4.65 6.57 35.25
CA ASP A 137 -3.44 7.17 35.83
C ASP A 137 -2.16 6.50 35.29
N ASP A 138 -2.22 5.19 35.02
CA ASP A 138 -1.10 4.44 34.44
C ASP A 138 -0.80 4.87 32.99
N ALA A 139 0.46 5.21 32.73
CA ALA A 139 0.90 5.66 31.41
C ALA A 139 0.82 4.55 30.35
N ALA A 140 1.18 3.31 30.72
CA ALA A 140 1.19 2.20 29.78
C ALA A 140 -0.24 1.79 29.37
N ALA A 141 -1.18 1.74 30.32
CA ALA A 141 -2.59 1.48 30.06
C ALA A 141 -3.23 2.59 29.21
N ARG A 142 -2.95 3.86 29.53
CA ARG A 142 -3.39 4.99 28.68
C ARG A 142 -2.94 4.84 27.25
N ALA A 143 -1.66 4.51 27.03
CA ALA A 143 -1.12 4.33 25.69
C ALA A 143 -1.81 3.18 24.94
N ARG A 144 -2.04 2.03 25.59
CA ARG A 144 -2.75 0.88 25.00
C ARG A 144 -4.18 1.23 24.60
N VAL A 145 -4.90 1.96 25.47
CA VAL A 145 -6.26 2.45 25.22
C VAL A 145 -6.30 3.45 24.06
N ALA A 146 -5.40 4.43 24.04
CA ALA A 146 -5.32 5.41 22.96
C ALA A 146 -5.03 4.74 21.61
N TYR A 147 -4.10 3.78 21.60
CA TYR A 147 -3.78 3.00 20.41
C TYR A 147 -4.98 2.19 19.91
N GLN A 148 -5.67 1.47 20.80
CA GLN A 148 -6.86 0.70 20.42
C GLN A 148 -7.99 1.59 19.90
N LEU A 149 -8.23 2.73 20.54
CA LEU A 149 -9.24 3.68 20.08
C LEU A 149 -8.91 4.18 18.67
N ALA A 150 -7.68 4.62 18.42
CA ALA A 150 -7.24 5.08 17.11
C ALA A 150 -7.34 3.96 16.06
N LEU A 151 -6.93 2.74 16.40
CA LEU A 151 -7.04 1.56 15.54
C LEU A 151 -8.49 1.30 15.11
N LEU A 152 -9.43 1.30 16.05
CA LEU A 152 -10.85 1.09 15.76
C LEU A 152 -11.42 2.20 14.89
N LEU A 153 -11.04 3.46 15.12
CA LEU A 153 -11.47 4.59 14.29
C LEU A 153 -10.96 4.46 12.85
N VAL A 154 -9.68 4.10 12.67
CA VAL A 154 -9.11 3.83 11.33
C VAL A 154 -9.85 2.68 10.63
N ARG A 155 -10.08 1.55 11.34
CA ARG A 155 -10.84 0.41 10.78
C ARG A 155 -12.27 0.78 10.39
N LYS A 156 -12.93 1.66 11.16
CA LYS A 156 -14.26 2.22 10.86
C LYS A 156 -14.24 3.35 9.82
N ARG A 157 -13.07 3.71 9.27
CA ARG A 157 -12.87 4.87 8.36
C ARG A 157 -13.38 6.20 8.95
N ALA A 158 -13.30 6.34 10.27
CA ALA A 158 -13.65 7.55 11.00
C ALA A 158 -12.39 8.40 11.24
N PRO A 159 -12.52 9.73 11.47
CA PRO A 159 -11.40 10.58 11.84
C PRO A 159 -10.70 10.05 13.10
N ALA A 160 -9.41 9.71 12.98
CA ALA A 160 -8.62 9.12 14.06
C ALA A 160 -7.53 10.07 14.61
N LEU A 161 -7.42 11.29 14.10
CA LEU A 161 -6.33 12.23 14.38
C LEU A 161 -6.16 12.51 15.89
N ASP A 162 -7.23 12.85 16.60
CA ASP A 162 -7.15 13.21 18.03
C ASP A 162 -6.81 12.00 18.91
N ALA A 163 -7.38 10.84 18.57
CA ALA A 163 -7.04 9.58 19.23
C ALA A 163 -5.57 9.21 18.98
N ALA A 164 -5.08 9.36 17.74
CA ALA A 164 -3.70 9.08 17.36
C ALA A 164 -2.71 10.02 18.06
N ARG A 165 -3.02 11.32 18.15
CA ARG A 165 -2.20 12.30 18.90
C ARG A 165 -2.02 11.93 20.37
N SER A 166 -3.02 11.27 20.95
CA SER A 166 -3.03 10.84 22.36
C SER A 166 -2.21 9.57 22.60
N ILE A 167 -1.73 8.89 21.56
CA ILE A 167 -0.89 7.69 21.69
C ILE A 167 0.52 8.12 22.09
N ASP A 168 0.99 7.71 23.27
CA ASP A 168 2.41 7.70 23.58
C ASP A 168 3.00 6.33 23.20
N PRO A 169 3.88 6.22 22.19
CA PRO A 169 4.45 4.93 21.80
C PRO A 169 5.45 4.36 22.81
N ALA A 170 6.12 5.19 23.61
CA ALA A 170 7.22 4.75 24.48
C ALA A 170 6.82 3.71 25.55
N PRO A 171 5.69 3.86 26.27
CA PRO A 171 5.27 2.89 27.30
C PRO A 171 4.55 1.66 26.72
N LEU A 172 4.37 1.56 25.39
CA LEU A 172 3.84 0.36 24.77
C LEU A 172 4.90 -0.75 24.74
N ARG A 173 4.43 -2.01 24.68
CA ARG A 173 5.30 -3.16 24.46
C ARG A 173 6.08 -3.01 23.15
N ALA A 174 7.32 -3.50 23.12
CA ALA A 174 8.26 -3.29 22.02
C ALA A 174 7.67 -3.65 20.64
N GLU A 175 6.85 -4.69 20.57
CA GLU A 175 6.23 -5.15 19.34
C GLU A 175 5.20 -4.15 18.78
N LEU A 176 4.54 -3.36 19.64
CA LEU A 176 3.51 -2.38 19.26
C LEU A 176 4.07 -0.98 19.03
N GLN A 177 5.24 -0.64 19.57
CA GLN A 177 5.84 0.69 19.42
C GLN A 177 5.96 1.15 17.96
N PRO A 178 6.49 0.35 17.01
CA PRO A 178 6.57 0.78 15.61
C PRO A 178 5.19 0.93 14.97
N TRP A 179 4.22 0.06 15.29
CA TRP A 179 2.85 0.17 14.80
C TRP A 179 2.12 1.40 15.31
N ALA A 180 2.34 1.78 16.57
CA ALA A 180 1.79 3.00 17.16
C ALA A 180 2.33 4.26 16.47
N ARG A 181 3.63 4.29 16.16
CA ARG A 181 4.25 5.38 15.39
C ARG A 181 3.71 5.44 13.97
N LEU A 182 3.57 4.28 13.31
CA LEU A 182 2.96 4.20 11.98
C LEU A 182 1.52 4.72 12.00
N LEU A 183 0.71 4.32 12.98
CA LEU A 183 -0.68 4.75 13.10
C LEU A 183 -0.79 6.27 13.29
N ARG A 184 0.14 6.88 14.05
CA ARG A 184 0.24 8.34 14.18
C ARG A 184 0.58 9.03 12.86
N LEU A 185 1.51 8.48 12.08
CA LEU A 185 1.87 8.99 10.75
C LEU A 185 0.71 8.89 9.76
N GLU A 186 0.07 7.72 9.65
CA GLU A 186 -1.05 7.49 8.73
C GLU A 186 -2.30 8.30 9.11
N ALA A 187 -2.51 8.57 10.41
CA ALA A 187 -3.59 9.45 10.88
C ALA A 187 -3.28 10.95 10.75
N GLY A 188 -2.05 11.33 10.36
CA GLY A 188 -1.60 12.73 10.26
C GLY A 188 -1.34 13.41 11.61
N ALA A 189 -1.16 12.63 12.68
CA ALA A 189 -0.77 13.16 14.00
C ALA A 189 0.70 13.60 14.01
N ASP A 190 1.55 12.88 13.27
CA ASP A 190 2.97 13.16 13.11
C ASP A 190 3.30 13.55 11.66
N PRO A 191 4.35 14.35 11.42
CA PRO A 191 4.77 14.76 10.08
C PRO A 191 5.31 13.59 9.25
N ARG A 192 5.11 13.61 7.92
CA ARG A 192 5.47 12.51 6.99
C ARG A 192 6.96 12.14 7.07
N GLU A 193 7.83 13.07 7.42
CA GLU A 193 9.27 12.85 7.62
C GLU A 193 9.57 11.77 8.66
N GLY A 194 8.64 11.50 9.58
CA GLY A 194 8.77 10.41 10.55
C GLY A 194 8.87 9.02 9.92
N TYR A 195 8.46 8.82 8.65
CA TYR A 195 8.66 7.55 7.95
C TYR A 195 10.14 7.15 7.86
N PHE A 196 11.07 8.11 7.71
CA PHE A 196 12.50 7.81 7.66
C PHE A 196 13.00 7.20 8.98
N ALA A 197 12.71 7.87 10.09
CA ALA A 197 13.10 7.38 11.41
C ALA A 197 12.41 6.06 11.77
N LEU A 198 11.16 5.86 11.31
CA LEU A 198 10.43 4.61 11.53
C LEU A 198 11.09 3.43 10.79
N VAL A 199 11.47 3.60 9.52
CA VAL A 199 12.17 2.56 8.75
C VAL A 199 13.53 2.24 9.37
N ASP A 200 14.29 3.24 9.82
CA ASP A 200 15.60 3.01 10.43
C ASP A 200 15.53 2.22 11.75
N GLN A 201 14.46 2.41 12.52
CA GLN A 201 14.29 1.78 13.84
C GLN A 201 13.56 0.43 13.78
N TRP A 202 12.87 0.14 12.68
CA TRP A 202 12.08 -1.08 12.52
C TRP A 202 12.78 -2.05 11.57
N SER A 203 13.64 -2.90 12.13
CA SER A 203 14.26 -4.00 11.37
C SER A 203 13.18 -4.93 10.82
N GLY A 204 13.06 -4.99 9.49
CA GLY A 204 12.00 -5.75 8.83
C GLY A 204 10.67 -5.00 8.72
N ALA A 205 10.70 -3.66 8.69
CA ALA A 205 9.53 -2.84 8.38
C ALA A 205 8.79 -3.38 7.13
N PRO A 206 7.44 -3.38 7.12
CA PRO A 206 6.66 -3.74 5.95
C PRO A 206 7.05 -2.90 4.72
N ASP A 207 6.99 -3.49 3.53
CA ASP A 207 7.34 -2.82 2.27
C ASP A 207 6.52 -1.53 2.06
N GLU A 208 5.29 -1.50 2.55
CA GLU A 208 4.41 -0.33 2.53
C GLU A 208 4.98 0.86 3.33
N VAL A 209 5.65 0.62 4.45
CA VAL A 209 6.29 1.67 5.25
C VAL A 209 7.53 2.19 4.52
N VAL A 210 8.32 1.28 3.95
CA VAL A 210 9.50 1.63 3.13
C VAL A 210 9.08 2.42 1.90
N MET A 211 7.94 2.06 1.28
CA MET A 211 7.35 2.75 0.14
C MET A 211 7.03 4.19 0.46
N ARG A 212 6.35 4.45 1.60
CA ARG A 212 6.02 5.80 2.06
C ARG A 212 7.27 6.67 2.24
N ALA A 213 8.32 6.12 2.85
CA ALA A 213 9.61 6.80 3.01
C ALA A 213 10.28 7.08 1.65
N ALA A 214 10.32 6.08 0.76
CA ALA A 214 10.94 6.21 -0.55
C ALA A 214 10.21 7.22 -1.46
N ALA A 215 8.88 7.24 -1.42
CA ALA A 215 8.07 8.21 -2.14
C ALA A 215 8.36 9.65 -1.66
N LEU A 216 8.41 9.86 -0.33
CA LEU A 216 8.77 11.16 0.24
C LEU A 216 10.19 11.61 -0.14
N ALA A 217 11.17 10.70 -0.16
CA ALA A 217 12.52 11.01 -0.63
C ALA A 217 12.55 11.35 -2.13
N ALA A 218 11.72 10.68 -2.95
CA ALA A 218 11.61 10.96 -4.36
C ALA A 218 10.95 12.32 -4.64
N GLU A 219 9.89 12.69 -3.90
CA GLU A 219 9.27 14.03 -3.91
C GLU A 219 10.31 15.14 -3.63
N ARG A 220 11.31 14.84 -2.78
CA ARG A 220 12.41 15.74 -2.40
C ARG A 220 13.64 15.67 -3.30
N HIS A 221 13.59 14.89 -4.39
CA HIS A 221 14.73 14.63 -5.26
C HIS A 221 15.97 14.05 -4.56
N GLN A 222 15.80 13.37 -3.43
CA GLN A 222 16.87 12.72 -2.66
C GLN A 222 17.14 11.31 -3.21
N PHE A 223 17.56 11.22 -4.47
CA PHE A 223 17.64 9.95 -5.20
C PHE A 223 18.61 8.92 -4.59
N ASP A 224 19.69 9.36 -3.94
CA ASP A 224 20.58 8.46 -3.20
C ASP A 224 19.86 7.75 -2.05
N GLN A 225 18.97 8.45 -1.35
CA GLN A 225 18.19 7.87 -0.26
C GLN A 225 17.12 6.92 -0.81
N VAL A 226 16.47 7.25 -1.93
CA VAL A 226 15.53 6.35 -2.62
C VAL A 226 16.24 5.05 -3.02
N ALA A 227 17.44 5.14 -3.60
CA ALA A 227 18.21 3.98 -4.01
C ALA A 227 18.62 3.08 -2.83
N ARG A 228 18.93 3.66 -1.66
CA ARG A 228 19.21 2.91 -0.42
C ARG A 228 17.95 2.24 0.15
N LEU A 229 16.86 3.00 0.31
CA LEU A 229 15.61 2.47 0.88
C LEU A 229 15.03 1.32 0.04
N THR A 230 15.16 1.40 -1.28
CA THR A 230 14.60 0.41 -2.21
C THR A 230 15.52 -0.78 -2.50
N GLU A 231 16.73 -0.84 -1.93
CA GLU A 231 17.72 -1.89 -2.24
C GLU A 231 17.25 -3.29 -1.92
N ARG A 232 16.47 -3.42 -0.84
CA ARG A 232 15.95 -4.69 -0.36
C ARG A 232 14.62 -5.09 -1.00
N ALA A 233 14.08 -4.29 -1.92
CA ALA A 233 12.79 -4.57 -2.53
C ALA A 233 12.80 -5.95 -3.21
N ALA A 234 11.92 -6.83 -2.73
CA ALA A 234 11.76 -8.18 -3.27
C ALA A 234 11.11 -8.16 -4.66
N ALA A 235 10.99 -9.33 -5.29
CA ALA A 235 10.27 -9.46 -6.55
C ALA A 235 8.81 -8.95 -6.42
N PRO A 236 8.28 -8.24 -7.42
CA PRO A 236 7.04 -7.47 -7.30
C PRO A 236 5.79 -8.34 -7.24
N LYS A 237 5.33 -8.69 -6.02
CA LYS A 237 4.06 -9.40 -5.79
C LYS A 237 2.93 -8.45 -5.41
N THR A 238 3.23 -7.40 -4.65
CA THR A 238 2.24 -6.41 -4.19
C THR A 238 2.35 -5.09 -4.95
N PRO A 239 1.31 -4.24 -4.94
CA PRO A 239 1.38 -2.88 -5.48
C PRO A 239 2.50 -2.04 -4.86
N ALA A 240 2.74 -2.17 -3.55
CA ALA A 240 3.82 -1.47 -2.86
C ALA A 240 5.21 -1.89 -3.37
N GLN A 241 5.43 -3.20 -3.54
CA GLN A 241 6.68 -3.73 -4.10
C GLN A 241 6.91 -3.26 -5.54
N ARG A 242 5.87 -3.27 -6.39
CA ARG A 242 5.96 -2.71 -7.75
C ARG A 242 6.39 -1.25 -7.70
N HIS A 243 5.72 -0.44 -6.89
CA HIS A 243 6.03 0.98 -6.75
C HIS A 243 7.46 1.23 -6.26
N LEU A 244 7.94 0.47 -5.25
CA LEU A 244 9.32 0.52 -4.78
C LEU A 244 10.34 0.23 -5.90
N ILE A 245 10.06 -0.76 -6.75
CA ILE A 245 10.93 -1.07 -7.89
C ILE A 245 10.91 0.06 -8.93
N SER A 246 9.75 0.64 -9.21
CA SER A 246 9.63 1.78 -10.13
C SER A 246 10.41 3.00 -9.60
N LEU A 247 10.30 3.29 -8.30
CA LEU A 247 11.08 4.34 -7.62
C LEU A 247 12.58 4.06 -7.68
N ARG A 248 13.00 2.80 -7.47
CA ARG A 248 14.39 2.38 -7.59
C ARG A 248 14.96 2.66 -8.97
N ALA A 249 14.26 2.20 -10.01
CA ALA A 249 14.69 2.40 -11.39
C ALA A 249 14.77 3.89 -11.74
N ALA A 250 13.78 4.69 -11.30
CA ALA A 250 13.76 6.12 -11.53
C ALA A 250 14.93 6.83 -10.83
N ALA A 251 15.22 6.48 -9.57
CA ALA A 251 16.32 7.03 -8.81
C ALA A 251 17.68 6.67 -9.42
N LEU A 252 17.90 5.42 -9.82
CA LEU A 252 19.13 4.99 -10.49
C LEU A 252 19.34 5.74 -11.81
N ALA A 253 18.28 5.92 -12.60
CA ALA A 253 18.34 6.70 -13.84
C ALA A 253 18.66 8.19 -13.57
N ALA A 254 18.09 8.78 -12.52
CA ALA A 254 18.37 10.17 -12.13
C ALA A 254 19.83 10.37 -11.66
N LEU A 255 20.43 9.35 -11.04
CA LEU A 255 21.84 9.31 -10.64
C LEU A 255 22.79 8.94 -11.80
N GLY A 256 22.28 8.78 -13.03
CA GLY A 256 23.08 8.39 -14.20
C GLY A 256 23.48 6.91 -14.27
N ARG A 257 23.02 6.09 -13.32
CA ARG A 257 23.27 4.64 -13.23
C ARG A 257 22.30 3.85 -14.13
N ASN A 258 22.31 4.18 -15.43
CA ASN A 258 21.30 3.72 -16.39
C ASN A 258 21.30 2.20 -16.62
N GLU A 259 22.47 1.54 -16.57
CA GLU A 259 22.55 0.08 -16.73
C GLU A 259 21.86 -0.67 -15.59
N GLU A 260 22.05 -0.17 -14.36
CA GLU A 260 21.42 -0.74 -13.18
C GLU A 260 19.92 -0.45 -13.19
N ALA A 261 19.51 0.74 -13.62
CA ALA A 261 18.09 1.05 -13.82
C ALA A 261 17.43 0.07 -14.82
N LEU A 262 18.08 -0.23 -15.95
CA LEU A 262 17.58 -1.22 -16.90
C LEU A 262 17.53 -2.63 -16.30
N ALA A 263 18.51 -3.03 -15.49
CA ALA A 263 18.51 -4.34 -14.82
C ALA A 263 17.37 -4.49 -13.82
N VAL A 264 16.96 -3.38 -13.20
CA VAL A 264 15.77 -3.33 -12.35
C VAL A 264 14.49 -3.45 -13.17
N LEU A 265 14.40 -2.72 -14.30
CA LEU A 265 13.24 -2.73 -15.19
C LEU A 265 13.00 -4.07 -15.89
N GLU A 266 14.03 -4.88 -16.10
CA GLU A 266 13.85 -6.25 -16.60
C GLU A 266 13.03 -7.13 -15.66
N LYS A 267 13.04 -6.84 -14.35
CA LYS A 267 12.26 -7.57 -13.34
C LYS A 267 10.85 -7.00 -13.18
N ALA A 268 10.70 -5.69 -13.35
CA ALA A 268 9.42 -4.99 -13.31
C ALA A 268 9.38 -3.91 -14.40
N PRO A 269 8.91 -4.24 -15.61
CA PRO A 269 8.93 -3.31 -16.73
C PRO A 269 8.01 -2.11 -16.49
N GLU A 270 8.56 -0.91 -16.53
CA GLU A 270 7.82 0.35 -16.54
C GLU A 270 7.99 1.03 -17.89
N ARG A 271 6.88 1.21 -18.63
CA ARG A 271 6.90 1.60 -20.05
C ARG A 271 7.67 2.91 -20.28
N GLU A 272 7.23 3.98 -19.63
CA GLU A 272 7.76 5.33 -19.84
C GLU A 272 9.26 5.43 -19.52
N LEU A 273 9.67 4.88 -18.38
CA LEU A 273 11.05 4.89 -17.96
C LEU A 273 11.93 4.01 -18.85
N SER A 274 11.42 2.83 -19.23
CA SER A 274 12.10 1.92 -20.17
C SER A 274 12.33 2.60 -21.52
N LEU A 275 11.28 3.17 -22.13
CA LEU A 275 11.37 3.86 -23.41
C LEU A 275 12.36 5.03 -23.35
N ARG A 276 12.33 5.83 -22.28
CA ARG A 276 13.28 6.93 -22.08
C ARG A 276 14.73 6.45 -22.05
N LEU A 277 15.02 5.38 -21.29
CA LEU A 277 16.38 4.85 -21.17
C LEU A 277 16.85 4.17 -22.47
N LEU A 278 15.97 3.42 -23.13
CA LEU A 278 16.27 2.73 -24.39
C LEU A 278 16.46 3.70 -25.56
N SER A 279 15.76 4.83 -25.59
CA SER A 279 15.87 5.82 -26.68
C SER A 279 17.29 6.35 -26.90
N ARG A 280 18.13 6.32 -25.85
CA ARG A 280 19.52 6.82 -25.87
C ARG A 280 20.57 5.72 -26.05
N ARG A 281 20.15 4.50 -26.35
CA ARG A 281 21.02 3.31 -26.43
C ARG A 281 20.81 2.56 -27.74
N PRO A 282 21.79 1.76 -28.20
CA PRO A 282 21.59 0.88 -29.35
C PRO A 282 20.42 -0.09 -29.16
N PHE A 283 19.62 -0.28 -30.22
CA PHE A 283 18.54 -1.26 -30.20
C PHE A 283 19.10 -2.68 -30.31
N ASP A 284 19.00 -3.44 -29.22
CA ASP A 284 19.59 -4.78 -29.06
C ASP A 284 18.59 -5.83 -28.55
N LYS A 285 19.06 -7.06 -28.34
CA LYS A 285 18.22 -8.16 -27.82
C LYS A 285 17.57 -7.82 -26.48
N ARG A 286 18.28 -7.07 -25.63
CA ARG A 286 17.79 -6.61 -24.32
C ARG A 286 16.62 -5.63 -24.48
N SER A 287 16.78 -4.66 -25.38
CA SER A 287 15.74 -3.70 -25.74
C SER A 287 14.47 -4.42 -26.19
N ARG A 288 14.60 -5.38 -27.13
CA ARG A 288 13.47 -6.19 -27.62
C ARG A 288 12.78 -6.97 -26.50
N ALA A 289 13.55 -7.62 -25.62
CA ALA A 289 12.99 -8.37 -24.50
C ALA A 289 12.19 -7.47 -23.54
N LEU A 290 12.67 -6.25 -23.28
CA LEU A 290 11.98 -5.30 -22.42
C LEU A 290 10.72 -4.74 -23.09
N LEU A 291 10.77 -4.41 -24.39
CA LEU A 291 9.61 -3.93 -25.13
C LEU A 291 8.49 -4.98 -25.22
N ALA A 292 8.83 -6.27 -25.28
CA ALA A 292 7.86 -7.36 -25.34
C ALA A 292 6.91 -7.41 -24.12
N ALA A 293 7.27 -6.77 -23.01
CA ALA A 293 6.43 -6.66 -21.82
C ALA A 293 5.28 -5.64 -21.95
N PHE A 294 5.30 -4.78 -22.97
CA PHE A 294 4.33 -3.69 -23.11
C PHE A 294 3.29 -3.96 -24.20
N PRO A 295 1.99 -3.68 -23.95
CA PRO A 295 0.95 -3.85 -24.96
C PRO A 295 1.08 -2.82 -26.09
N GLY A 296 0.49 -3.12 -27.26
CA GLY A 296 0.44 -2.20 -28.40
C GLY A 296 1.69 -2.24 -29.29
N MET A 297 2.19 -1.07 -29.67
CA MET A 297 3.36 -0.90 -30.57
C MET A 297 4.52 -0.17 -29.88
N PRO A 298 5.11 -0.73 -28.80
CA PRO A 298 6.16 -0.05 -28.02
C PRO A 298 7.43 0.25 -28.84
N ALA A 299 7.67 -0.46 -29.96
CA ALA A 299 8.75 -0.13 -30.89
C ALA A 299 8.49 1.18 -31.67
N SER A 300 7.23 1.54 -31.93
CA SER A 300 6.87 2.86 -32.51
C SER A 300 7.24 3.98 -31.55
N ASP A 301 6.78 3.87 -30.29
CA ASP A 301 7.08 4.87 -29.25
C ASP A 301 8.60 4.99 -29.02
N LEU A 302 9.33 3.88 -29.06
CA LEU A 302 10.79 3.90 -28.95
C LEU A 302 11.42 4.62 -30.15
N ALA A 303 10.94 4.36 -31.37
CA ALA A 303 11.48 4.97 -32.57
C ALA A 303 11.31 6.50 -32.55
N GLU A 304 10.12 6.96 -32.19
CA GLU A 304 9.79 8.39 -32.07
C GLU A 304 10.66 9.08 -31.02
N ARG A 305 10.79 8.49 -29.82
CA ARG A 305 11.62 9.04 -28.75
C ARG A 305 13.10 9.01 -29.08
N ALA A 306 13.57 7.94 -29.72
CA ALA A 306 14.96 7.83 -30.17
C ALA A 306 15.27 8.90 -31.23
N LEU A 307 14.35 9.15 -32.16
CA LEU A 307 14.49 10.20 -33.17
C LEU A 307 14.52 11.59 -32.51
N ALA A 308 13.62 11.86 -31.56
CA ALA A 308 13.59 13.11 -30.80
C ALA A 308 14.88 13.33 -29.98
N ALA A 309 15.48 12.25 -29.45
CA ALA A 309 16.76 12.26 -28.77
C ALA A 309 17.98 12.34 -29.71
N GLY A 310 17.78 12.35 -31.03
CA GLY A 310 18.85 12.37 -32.04
C GLY A 310 19.53 11.02 -32.26
N ASN A 311 19.02 9.93 -31.68
CA ASN A 311 19.54 8.58 -31.85
C ASN A 311 18.90 7.88 -33.05
N VAL A 312 19.30 8.32 -34.24
CA VAL A 312 18.77 7.84 -35.53
C VAL A 312 18.96 6.34 -35.71
N ARG A 313 20.07 5.78 -35.23
CA ARG A 313 20.37 4.35 -35.36
C ARG A 313 19.32 3.50 -34.65
N THR A 314 18.95 3.87 -33.44
CA THR A 314 17.92 3.18 -32.66
C THR A 314 16.53 3.44 -33.22
N ALA A 315 16.26 4.66 -33.68
CA ALA A 315 15.00 4.97 -34.34
C ALA A 315 14.75 4.07 -35.57
N ARG A 316 15.78 3.93 -36.42
CA ARG A 316 15.71 3.09 -37.63
C ARG A 316 15.53 1.62 -37.29
N ALA A 317 16.31 1.09 -36.34
CA ALA A 317 16.23 -0.31 -35.95
C ALA A 317 14.89 -0.68 -35.27
N ALA A 318 14.32 0.24 -34.49
CA ALA A 318 12.99 0.05 -33.89
C ALA A 318 11.86 0.15 -34.94
N ALA A 319 11.99 1.04 -35.93
CA ALA A 319 11.07 1.10 -37.07
C ALA A 319 11.15 -0.16 -37.95
N GLU A 320 12.34 -0.73 -38.15
CA GLU A 320 12.56 -1.98 -38.88
C GLU A 320 11.87 -3.17 -38.22
N GLU A 321 11.84 -3.25 -36.89
CA GLU A 321 11.13 -4.31 -36.16
C GLU A 321 9.62 -4.34 -36.47
N LEU A 322 9.03 -3.18 -36.77
CA LEU A 322 7.61 -3.08 -37.12
C LEU A 322 7.32 -3.64 -38.53
N LEU A 323 8.31 -3.68 -39.42
CA LEU A 323 8.14 -4.13 -40.80
C LEU A 323 7.89 -5.65 -40.92
N GLU A 324 8.28 -6.42 -39.91
CA GLU A 324 8.04 -7.87 -39.85
C GLU A 324 6.65 -8.22 -39.28
N GLY A 325 5.86 -7.21 -38.88
CA GLY A 325 4.56 -7.37 -38.24
C GLY A 325 3.36 -7.46 -39.20
N PRO A 326 2.14 -7.59 -38.65
CA PRO A 326 0.89 -7.47 -39.42
C PRO A 326 0.75 -6.07 -40.04
N ALA A 327 -0.17 -5.92 -41.00
CA ALA A 327 -0.31 -4.73 -41.84
C ALA A 327 -0.32 -3.39 -41.07
N HIS A 328 -0.99 -3.28 -39.92
CA HIS A 328 -0.98 -2.05 -39.13
C HIS A 328 0.41 -1.68 -38.58
N LYS A 329 1.20 -2.67 -38.14
CA LYS A 329 2.59 -2.44 -37.70
C LYS A 329 3.46 -2.08 -38.89
N LEU A 330 3.30 -2.80 -40.00
CA LEU A 330 4.05 -2.53 -41.23
C LEU A 330 3.80 -1.10 -41.74
N ALA A 331 2.53 -0.65 -41.78
CA ALA A 331 2.17 0.71 -42.15
C ALA A 331 2.84 1.74 -41.24
N ARG A 332 2.79 1.53 -39.92
CA ARG A 332 3.45 2.41 -38.95
C ARG A 332 4.97 2.42 -39.11
N GLY A 333 5.59 1.26 -39.33
CA GLY A 333 7.03 1.14 -39.56
C GLY A 333 7.50 1.88 -40.81
N LEU A 334 6.76 1.77 -41.91
CA LEU A 334 7.04 2.52 -43.15
C LEU A 334 6.85 4.03 -42.95
N ALA A 335 5.81 4.45 -42.25
CA ALA A 335 5.60 5.85 -41.91
C ALA A 335 6.76 6.42 -41.06
N LEU A 336 7.24 5.68 -40.06
CA LEU A 336 8.41 6.05 -39.26
C LEU A 336 9.71 6.07 -40.09
N GLN A 337 9.90 5.14 -41.03
CA GLN A 337 11.05 5.20 -41.95
C GLN A 337 11.04 6.48 -42.79
N ALA A 338 9.88 6.90 -43.29
CA ALA A 338 9.73 8.16 -44.00
C ALA A 338 10.03 9.36 -43.08
N GLU A 339 9.53 9.36 -41.84
CA GLU A 339 9.81 10.42 -40.87
C GLU A 339 11.32 10.53 -40.55
N ILE A 340 11.99 9.41 -40.35
CA ILE A 340 13.44 9.34 -40.09
C ILE A 340 14.21 9.87 -41.30
N ALA A 341 13.83 9.47 -42.52
CA ALA A 341 14.45 9.95 -43.75
C ALA A 341 14.28 11.46 -43.93
N PHE A 342 13.10 12.00 -43.62
CA PHE A 342 12.86 13.45 -43.59
C PHE A 342 13.79 14.15 -42.60
N ALA A 343 13.90 13.64 -41.37
CA ALA A 343 14.75 14.20 -40.33
C ALA A 343 16.26 14.13 -40.65
N GLN A 344 16.69 13.15 -41.46
CA GLN A 344 18.07 13.01 -41.94
C GLN A 344 18.36 13.77 -43.23
N GLY A 345 17.35 14.35 -43.89
CA GLY A 345 17.55 15.00 -45.18
C GLY A 345 17.82 14.00 -46.31
N GLU A 346 17.15 12.85 -46.31
CA GLU A 346 17.30 11.77 -47.29
C GLU A 346 16.04 11.65 -48.20
N PRO A 347 15.87 12.49 -49.24
CA PRO A 347 14.68 12.47 -50.11
C PRO A 347 14.39 11.14 -50.79
N ALA A 348 15.44 10.42 -51.21
CA ALA A 348 15.28 9.13 -51.87
C ALA A 348 14.72 8.05 -50.92
N ALA A 349 15.20 8.03 -49.67
CA ALA A 349 14.70 7.09 -48.66
C ALA A 349 13.27 7.45 -48.22
N PHE A 350 12.95 8.75 -48.16
CA PHE A 350 11.59 9.22 -47.92
C PHE A 350 10.62 8.74 -49.01
N ASP A 351 10.99 8.94 -50.28
CA ASP A 351 10.17 8.52 -51.41
C ASP A 351 9.99 7.00 -51.50
N ASP A 352 11.04 6.23 -51.22
CA ASP A 352 10.96 4.77 -51.15
C ASP A 352 9.96 4.30 -50.08
N ALA A 353 10.03 4.88 -48.87
CA ALA A 353 9.11 4.54 -47.79
C ALA A 353 7.64 4.87 -48.13
N ILE A 354 7.38 6.02 -48.77
CA ILE A 354 6.03 6.39 -49.23
C ILE A 354 5.54 5.45 -50.34
N ALA A 355 6.41 5.09 -51.30
CA ALA A 355 6.06 4.17 -52.38
C ALA A 355 5.77 2.75 -51.84
N ARG A 356 6.46 2.31 -50.80
CA ARG A 356 6.19 1.04 -50.11
C ARG A 356 4.91 1.09 -49.26
N LEU A 357 4.52 2.27 -48.78
CA LEU A 357 3.25 2.48 -48.07
C LEU A 357 2.06 2.46 -49.04
N PHE A 358 2.24 2.98 -50.26
CA PHE A 358 1.26 2.95 -51.36
C PHE A 358 1.80 2.14 -52.56
N PRO A 359 1.94 0.81 -52.42
CA PRO A 359 2.47 -0.03 -53.50
C PRO A 359 1.51 -0.06 -54.69
N ALA A 360 2.07 -0.18 -55.89
CA ALA A 360 1.28 -0.31 -57.13
C ALA A 360 0.42 -1.59 -57.13
N GLU A 361 0.90 -2.65 -56.50
CA GLU A 361 0.13 -3.85 -56.22
C GLU A 361 -0.62 -3.71 -54.89
N ARG A 362 -1.83 -4.27 -54.77
CA ARG A 362 -2.62 -4.18 -53.53
C ARG A 362 -1.99 -4.87 -52.32
N LYS A 363 -0.96 -5.70 -52.49
CA LYS A 363 -0.22 -6.32 -51.39
C LYS A 363 0.83 -5.35 -50.86
N PRO A 364 1.05 -5.26 -49.53
CA PRO A 364 0.52 -6.12 -48.47
C PRO A 364 -0.82 -5.65 -47.87
N PHE A 365 -1.43 -4.56 -48.36
CA PHE A 365 -2.66 -3.96 -47.83
C PHE A 365 -3.92 -4.38 -48.61
N SER A 366 -4.14 -5.70 -48.69
CA SER A 366 -5.17 -6.28 -49.55
C SER A 366 -6.60 -6.17 -48.98
N HIS A 367 -6.75 -6.15 -47.66
CA HIS A 367 -8.04 -6.07 -46.98
C HIS A 367 -8.42 -4.63 -46.62
N ALA A 368 -9.72 -4.39 -46.41
CA ALA A 368 -10.22 -3.04 -46.13
C ALA A 368 -9.66 -2.47 -44.81
N ALA A 369 -9.61 -3.27 -43.74
CA ALA A 369 -9.03 -2.87 -42.46
C ALA A 369 -7.53 -2.54 -42.57
N GLU A 370 -6.78 -3.32 -43.35
CA GLU A 370 -5.34 -3.07 -43.59
C GLU A 370 -5.10 -1.75 -44.31
N ARG A 371 -5.96 -1.40 -45.29
CA ARG A 371 -5.92 -0.10 -45.95
C ARG A 371 -6.31 1.05 -45.01
N GLU A 372 -7.25 0.83 -44.10
CA GLU A 372 -7.62 1.83 -43.09
C GLU A 372 -6.44 2.14 -42.16
N ASP A 373 -5.69 1.12 -41.72
CA ASP A 373 -4.49 1.32 -40.90
C ASP A 373 -3.34 2.00 -41.67
N ARG A 374 -3.18 1.65 -42.95
CA ARG A 374 -2.26 2.33 -43.88
C ARG A 374 -2.60 3.81 -44.03
N ASP A 375 -3.85 4.12 -44.37
CA ASP A 375 -4.33 5.48 -44.65
C ASP A 375 -4.15 6.37 -43.43
N ARG A 376 -4.51 5.86 -42.24
CA ARG A 376 -4.31 6.55 -40.96
C ARG A 376 -2.84 6.86 -40.71
N SER A 377 -1.96 5.87 -40.87
CA SER A 377 -0.51 6.05 -40.66
C SER A 377 0.08 7.07 -41.64
N ALA A 378 -0.39 7.10 -42.90
CA ALA A 378 0.05 8.05 -43.91
C ALA A 378 -0.38 9.49 -43.59
N ILE A 379 -1.62 9.66 -43.12
CA ILE A 379 -2.15 10.98 -42.75
C ILE A 379 -1.43 11.53 -41.51
N GLU A 380 -1.29 10.71 -40.46
CA GLU A 380 -0.54 11.09 -39.25
C GLU A 380 0.89 11.53 -39.58
N LEU A 381 1.58 10.80 -40.46
CA LEU A 381 2.90 11.17 -40.96
C LEU A 381 2.88 12.55 -41.64
N LEU A 382 1.97 12.76 -42.60
CA LEU A 382 1.93 14.01 -43.37
C LEU A 382 1.56 15.20 -42.49
N GLU A 383 0.68 15.03 -41.51
CA GLU A 383 0.36 16.05 -40.50
C GLU A 383 1.62 16.45 -39.71
N LEU A 384 2.36 15.46 -39.20
CA LEU A 384 3.59 15.68 -38.47
C LEU A 384 4.65 16.40 -39.31
N LEU A 385 4.84 15.96 -40.55
CA LEU A 385 5.83 16.56 -41.46
C LEU A 385 5.42 17.98 -41.89
N ALA A 386 4.13 18.24 -42.10
CA ALA A 386 3.62 19.58 -42.37
C ALA A 386 3.89 20.53 -41.19
N ALA A 387 3.67 20.07 -39.94
CA ALA A 387 3.99 20.85 -38.75
C ALA A 387 5.50 21.13 -38.62
N ARG A 388 6.37 20.13 -38.89
CA ARG A 388 7.83 20.31 -38.87
C ARG A 388 8.31 21.27 -39.96
N GLN A 389 7.74 21.15 -41.17
CA GLN A 389 8.02 22.03 -42.30
C GLN A 389 7.57 23.48 -42.03
N ALA A 390 6.44 23.67 -41.34
CA ALA A 390 5.98 24.99 -40.90
C ALA A 390 7.00 25.66 -39.95
N ALA A 391 7.54 24.88 -39.01
CA ALA A 391 8.52 25.33 -38.03
C ALA A 391 9.90 25.61 -38.65
N ARG A 392 10.32 24.83 -39.65
CA ARG A 392 11.60 24.96 -40.36
C ARG A 392 11.42 24.81 -41.87
N PRO A 393 11.08 25.89 -42.58
CA PRO A 393 10.76 25.81 -44.00
C PRO A 393 11.97 25.49 -44.89
N ASP A 394 11.82 24.46 -45.72
CA ASP A 394 12.77 24.10 -46.78
C ASP A 394 12.06 23.99 -48.15
N ARG A 395 12.56 24.69 -49.17
CA ARG A 395 11.89 24.74 -50.49
C ARG A 395 11.91 23.42 -51.26
N ALA A 396 12.95 22.61 -51.10
CA ALA A 396 13.05 21.31 -51.75
C ALA A 396 12.07 20.33 -51.11
N TRP A 397 12.06 20.28 -49.77
CA TRP A 397 11.11 19.46 -49.02
C TRP A 397 9.66 19.91 -49.20
N GLN A 398 9.41 21.21 -49.30
CA GLN A 398 8.07 21.76 -49.55
C GLN A 398 7.43 21.15 -50.80
N ARG A 399 8.16 21.13 -51.92
CA ARG A 399 7.66 20.57 -53.18
C ARG A 399 7.43 19.07 -53.09
N LEU A 400 8.33 18.37 -52.41
CA LEU A 400 8.23 16.92 -52.23
C LEU A 400 7.03 16.54 -51.36
N LEU A 401 6.86 17.20 -50.22
CA LEU A 401 5.71 16.99 -49.32
C LEU A 401 4.38 17.33 -50.01
N GLU A 402 4.30 18.43 -50.75
CA GLU A 402 3.11 18.78 -51.55
C GLU A 402 2.77 17.68 -52.56
N ALA A 403 3.77 17.15 -53.28
CA ALA A 403 3.58 16.09 -54.27
C ALA A 403 3.12 14.77 -53.62
N ARG A 404 3.73 14.38 -52.48
CA ARG A 404 3.34 13.15 -51.78
C ARG A 404 2.00 13.27 -51.07
N ALA A 405 1.68 14.42 -50.48
CA ALA A 405 0.34 14.65 -49.93
C ALA A 405 -0.76 14.60 -51.00
N ALA A 406 -0.49 15.11 -52.22
CA ALA A 406 -1.41 15.00 -53.34
C ALA A 406 -1.60 13.54 -53.79
N HIS A 407 -0.53 12.75 -53.82
CA HIS A 407 -0.60 11.32 -54.11
C HIS A 407 -1.41 10.57 -53.05
N VAL A 408 -1.15 10.79 -51.76
CA VAL A 408 -1.90 10.18 -50.66
C VAL A 408 -3.38 10.55 -50.73
N ALA A 409 -3.72 11.83 -50.93
CA ALA A 409 -5.11 12.28 -51.04
C ALA A 409 -5.88 11.64 -52.21
N ALA A 410 -5.19 11.20 -53.27
CA ALA A 410 -5.79 10.49 -54.40
C ALA A 410 -6.03 9.00 -54.13
N GLU A 411 -5.20 8.37 -53.29
CA GLU A 411 -5.14 6.91 -53.08
C GLU A 411 -5.79 6.42 -51.78
N VAL A 412 -6.05 7.32 -50.81
CA VAL A 412 -6.74 6.96 -49.55
C VAL A 412 -8.21 6.63 -49.78
N HIS A 413 -8.77 5.82 -48.88
CA HIS A 413 -10.19 5.51 -48.86
C HIS A 413 -11.05 6.77 -48.68
N VAL A 414 -12.27 6.77 -49.24
CA VAL A 414 -13.21 7.91 -49.24
C VAL A 414 -13.45 8.49 -47.85
N ARG A 415 -13.41 7.65 -46.80
CA ARG A 415 -13.56 8.05 -45.39
C ARG A 415 -12.46 9.01 -44.91
N HIS A 416 -11.22 8.83 -45.37
CA HIS A 416 -10.04 9.59 -44.94
C HIS A 416 -9.68 10.73 -45.90
N LYS A 417 -10.34 10.79 -47.06
CA LYS A 417 -10.12 11.82 -48.08
C LYS A 417 -10.23 13.26 -47.54
N PRO A 418 -11.21 13.63 -46.69
CA PRO A 418 -11.29 14.99 -46.15
C PRO A 418 -10.09 15.37 -45.26
N GLU A 419 -9.53 14.41 -44.53
CA GLU A 419 -8.35 14.62 -43.68
C GLU A 419 -7.10 14.78 -44.55
N ALA A 420 -6.88 13.89 -45.53
CA ALA A 420 -5.76 13.99 -46.46
C ALA A 420 -5.78 15.29 -47.29
N GLU A 421 -6.96 15.71 -47.76
CA GLU A 421 -7.12 16.99 -48.47
C GLU A 421 -6.82 18.19 -47.56
N ARG A 422 -7.20 18.14 -46.29
CA ARG A 422 -6.88 19.19 -45.30
C ARG A 422 -5.36 19.35 -45.13
N VAL A 423 -4.62 18.25 -45.03
CA VAL A 423 -3.15 18.29 -44.93
C VAL A 423 -2.51 18.86 -46.19
N LEU A 424 -3.02 18.48 -47.37
CA LEU A 424 -2.54 19.01 -48.64
C LEU A 424 -2.77 20.53 -48.77
N VAL A 425 -3.95 21.01 -48.36
CA VAL A 425 -4.25 22.45 -48.34
C VAL A 425 -3.31 23.18 -47.38
N ALA A 426 -3.14 22.67 -46.16
CA ALA A 426 -2.22 23.22 -45.17
C ALA A 426 -0.78 23.33 -45.70
N LEU A 427 -0.27 22.28 -46.37
CA LEU A 427 1.03 22.30 -47.02
C LEU A 427 1.10 23.38 -48.11
N ARG A 428 0.09 23.52 -48.97
CA ARG A 428 0.08 24.56 -50.02
C ARG A 428 0.06 25.97 -49.43
N GLU A 429 -0.62 26.18 -48.32
CA GLU A 429 -0.69 27.49 -47.64
C GLU A 429 0.63 27.92 -47.00
N LEU A 430 1.48 26.95 -46.61
CA LEU A 430 2.84 27.22 -46.13
C LEU A 430 3.78 27.81 -47.19
N ARG A 431 3.43 27.68 -48.47
CA ARG A 431 4.26 28.13 -49.59
C ARG A 431 4.51 29.64 -49.49
N GLY A 432 5.76 30.00 -49.18
CA GLY A 432 6.21 31.40 -49.11
C GLY A 432 5.83 32.16 -47.85
N LYS A 433 5.28 31.50 -46.82
CA LYS A 433 4.90 32.11 -45.54
C LYS A 433 5.60 31.43 -44.34
N PRO A 434 6.89 31.76 -44.08
CA PRO A 434 7.62 31.20 -42.94
C PRO A 434 6.98 31.64 -41.61
N GLY A 435 6.89 30.72 -40.63
CA GLY A 435 6.40 31.03 -39.29
C GLY A 435 4.88 31.00 -39.11
N THR A 436 4.12 30.46 -40.06
CA THR A 436 2.67 30.26 -39.89
C THR A 436 2.45 29.14 -38.86
N ALA A 437 1.81 29.46 -37.73
CA ALA A 437 1.46 28.47 -36.73
C ALA A 437 0.36 27.54 -37.28
N LEU A 438 0.75 26.30 -37.60
CA LEU A 438 -0.19 25.24 -37.96
C LEU A 438 -0.56 24.47 -36.69
N ALA A 439 -1.83 24.53 -36.31
CA ALA A 439 -2.40 23.67 -35.28
C ALA A 439 -2.73 22.30 -35.89
N LEU A 440 -1.69 21.55 -36.26
CA LEU A 440 -1.77 20.15 -36.66
C LEU A 440 -1.15 19.30 -35.54
N GLY A 441 -1.95 19.00 -34.52
CA GLY A 441 -1.55 18.09 -33.44
C GLY A 441 -0.45 18.61 -32.50
N ALA A 442 -0.38 18.03 -31.30
CA ALA A 442 0.49 18.48 -30.23
C ALA A 442 1.92 17.96 -30.41
N ILE A 443 2.88 18.86 -30.70
CA ILE A 443 4.29 18.58 -30.47
C ILE A 443 4.50 18.54 -28.95
N ALA A 444 4.54 17.35 -28.38
CA ALA A 444 4.82 17.16 -26.96
C ALA A 444 6.32 17.36 -26.70
N VAL A 445 6.67 18.48 -26.06
CA VAL A 445 7.95 18.63 -25.36
C VAL A 445 7.91 17.66 -24.19
N GLU A 446 8.82 16.68 -24.14
CA GLU A 446 8.84 15.64 -23.09
C GLU A 446 8.87 16.30 -21.70
N PRO A 447 7.80 16.18 -20.90
CA PRO A 447 7.91 16.46 -19.47
C PRO A 447 8.83 15.41 -18.86
N GLN A 448 9.54 15.76 -17.78
CA GLN A 448 10.03 14.72 -16.88
C GLN A 448 8.83 13.83 -16.53
N ALA A 449 8.93 12.53 -16.80
CA ALA A 449 7.88 11.58 -16.46
C ALA A 449 7.53 11.79 -14.98
N PRO A 450 6.28 12.16 -14.66
CA PRO A 450 5.89 12.37 -13.28
C PRO A 450 6.13 11.08 -12.51
N LEU A 451 6.52 11.21 -11.23
CA LEU A 451 6.62 10.05 -10.36
C LEU A 451 5.26 9.32 -10.38
N PRO A 452 5.26 7.98 -10.46
CA PRO A 452 4.01 7.24 -10.41
C PRO A 452 3.26 7.63 -9.13
N PRO A 453 1.91 7.75 -9.16
CA PRO A 453 1.17 8.01 -7.95
C PRO A 453 1.37 6.85 -6.96
N GLU A 454 1.45 7.19 -5.68
CA GLU A 454 1.58 6.19 -4.63
C GLU A 454 0.31 5.33 -4.56
N PRO A 455 0.41 3.99 -4.56
CA PRO A 455 -0.76 3.13 -4.45
C PRO A 455 -1.41 3.28 -3.07
N GLN A 456 -2.74 3.14 -3.02
CA GLN A 456 -3.44 3.01 -1.73
C GLN A 456 -3.14 1.64 -1.15
N VAL A 457 -2.59 1.61 0.07
CA VAL A 457 -2.36 0.37 0.81
C VAL A 457 -2.98 0.46 2.19
N ALA A 458 -3.50 -0.67 2.67
CA ALA A 458 -4.04 -0.79 4.01
C ALA A 458 -3.05 -1.58 4.88
N PHE A 459 -2.83 -1.11 6.10
CA PHE A 459 -2.01 -1.80 7.09
C PHE A 459 -2.88 -2.68 7.97
N ASP A 460 -2.44 -3.91 8.20
CA ASP A 460 -3.04 -4.79 9.20
C ASP A 460 -2.43 -4.51 10.57
N PHE A 461 -2.91 -3.45 11.21
CA PHE A 461 -2.46 -3.04 12.53
C PHE A 461 -2.82 -4.10 13.59
N PRO A 462 -1.85 -4.58 14.39
CA PRO A 462 -2.11 -5.54 15.46
C PRO A 462 -2.90 -4.88 16.59
N GLU A 463 -3.79 -5.63 17.23
CA GLU A 463 -4.44 -5.16 18.46
C GLU A 463 -3.51 -5.32 19.68
N PRO A 464 -3.65 -4.50 20.73
CA PRO A 464 -2.98 -4.76 22.00
C PRO A 464 -3.41 -6.10 22.58
N TYR A 465 -2.47 -6.82 23.19
CA TYR A 465 -2.79 -8.12 23.79
C TYR A 465 -3.88 -8.02 24.86
N SER A 466 -3.78 -7.00 25.71
CA SER A 466 -4.75 -6.63 26.74
C SER A 466 -4.76 -5.11 26.90
N LEU A 467 -5.90 -4.56 27.31
CA LEU A 467 -6.09 -3.17 27.68
C LEU A 467 -6.16 -2.98 29.19
N LEU A 468 -6.18 -4.08 29.95
CA LEU A 468 -6.30 -4.05 31.40
C LEU A 468 -5.10 -3.34 32.07
N ALA A 469 -5.38 -2.80 33.24
CA ALA A 469 -4.39 -2.34 34.20
C ALA A 469 -4.80 -2.93 35.56
N ILE A 470 -4.14 -4.00 35.97
CA ILE A 470 -4.53 -4.81 37.13
C ILE A 470 -3.59 -4.48 38.29
N PRO A 471 -4.11 -4.17 39.48
CA PRO A 471 -3.28 -3.96 40.67
C PRO A 471 -2.49 -5.22 41.03
N ALA A 472 -1.19 -5.06 41.28
CA ALA A 472 -0.33 -6.05 41.92
C ALA A 472 -0.38 -5.91 43.46
N PRO A 473 0.15 -6.89 44.22
CA PRO A 473 0.12 -6.86 45.68
C PRO A 473 0.85 -5.66 46.31
N ASP A 474 1.83 -5.11 45.60
CA ASP A 474 2.57 -3.88 45.97
C ASP A 474 1.83 -2.59 45.58
N GLY A 475 0.69 -2.69 44.91
CA GLY A 475 -0.16 -1.59 44.49
C GLY A 475 0.19 -1.01 43.10
N SER A 476 1.23 -1.49 42.41
CA SER A 476 1.47 -1.04 41.03
C SER A 476 0.47 -1.65 40.05
N LEU A 477 0.21 -0.93 38.96
CA LEU A 477 -0.66 -1.40 37.89
C LEU A 477 0.16 -2.10 36.82
N HIS A 478 -0.25 -3.31 36.46
CA HIS A 478 0.40 -4.10 35.41
C HIS A 478 -0.59 -4.43 34.29
N ASP A 479 -0.05 -4.65 33.10
CA ASP A 479 -0.79 -5.29 32.00
C ASP A 479 -1.15 -6.74 32.36
N TRP A 480 -1.84 -7.48 31.48
CA TRP A 480 -1.99 -8.92 31.61
C TRP A 480 -0.64 -9.64 31.72
N PHE A 481 -0.65 -10.85 32.29
CA PHE A 481 0.53 -11.69 32.58
C PHE A 481 1.68 -11.60 31.54
N PRO A 482 2.94 -11.57 32.00
CA PRO A 482 4.11 -11.50 31.13
C PRO A 482 4.22 -12.72 30.18
N ASN A 483 4.99 -12.58 29.09
CA ASN A 483 5.11 -13.62 28.05
C ASN A 483 5.68 -14.95 28.59
N GLU A 484 6.66 -14.90 29.48
CA GLU A 484 7.35 -16.09 30.03
C GLU A 484 6.40 -16.94 30.89
N GLU A 485 5.54 -16.29 31.68
CA GLU A 485 4.55 -16.97 32.52
C GLU A 485 3.42 -17.59 31.69
N ARG A 486 3.14 -17.09 30.47
CA ARG A 486 2.10 -17.67 29.60
C ARG A 486 2.46 -19.06 29.08
N LEU A 487 3.75 -19.37 28.96
CA LEU A 487 4.25 -20.67 28.52
C LEU A 487 4.45 -21.66 29.68
N ALA A 488 4.55 -21.17 30.91
CA ALA A 488 4.79 -21.99 32.12
C ALA A 488 3.59 -22.85 32.56
N GLY A 489 2.48 -22.87 31.83
CA GLY A 489 1.36 -23.81 32.05
C GLY A 489 1.69 -25.29 31.79
N GLY A 490 2.95 -25.62 31.49
CA GLY A 490 3.43 -26.98 31.21
C GLY A 490 4.26 -27.65 32.32
N GLY A 491 4.39 -27.07 33.51
CA GLY A 491 5.13 -27.70 34.60
C GLY A 491 4.87 -27.07 35.96
N LEU A 492 4.21 -27.83 36.83
CA LEU A 492 4.25 -27.63 38.28
C LEU A 492 5.51 -28.32 38.83
N PRO A 493 6.16 -27.82 39.90
CA PRO A 493 6.67 -28.71 40.94
C PRO A 493 5.51 -29.35 41.72
#